data_AF-A0A0C9UDR9-F1
#
_entry.id   AF-A0A0C9UDR9-F1
#
_cell.length_a   1.000
_cell.length_b   1.000
_cell.length_c   1.000
_cell.angle_alpha   90.00
_cell.angle_beta   90.00
_cell.angle_gamma   90.00
#
_symmetry.space_group_name_H-M   'P 1'
#
loop_
_entity.id
_entity.type
_entity.pdbx_description
1 polymer ?
#
loop_
_entity_poly.entity_id
_entity_poly.type
_entity_poly.pdbx_seq_one_letter_code
_entity_poly.pdbx_strand_id
1 'polypeptide(L)'
;MSSSNSSAGASKLKTPRLIRYPNLYEPPTLSERLAAIPDQPTNLKPHSPRPRREIKGFDMNVVGMPSKALQEWKENKLEQQKARDRARTLRRKGNSRAHKEREAQKSTAKNGEEKVEKVAKAEDGIAS
;
A
#
# COMPACT_ATOMS: atom_id res chain seq x y z
N MET A 1 -13.42 -28.43 54.44
CA MET A 1 -13.80 -27.27 55.27
C MET A 1 -14.32 -26.21 54.33
N SER A 2 -15.62 -25.88 54.42
CA SER A 2 -16.33 -25.06 53.43
C SER A 2 -16.37 -23.61 53.90
N SER A 3 -15.69 -22.70 53.19
CA SER A 3 -15.72 -21.26 53.46
C SER A 3 -16.83 -20.60 52.63
N SER A 4 -18.03 -20.54 53.17
CA SER A 4 -19.16 -19.81 52.60
C SER A 4 -19.06 -18.33 52.97
N ASN A 5 -18.45 -17.50 52.11
CA ASN A 5 -18.49 -16.05 52.30
C ASN A 5 -19.75 -15.47 51.65
N SER A 6 -20.84 -15.49 52.42
CA SER A 6 -22.04 -14.70 52.14
C SER A 6 -21.94 -13.36 52.88
N SER A 7 -21.71 -12.28 52.14
CA SER A 7 -21.80 -10.92 52.65
C SER A 7 -22.68 -10.09 51.72
N ALA A 8 -23.97 -10.38 51.79
CA ALA A 8 -25.02 -9.48 51.34
C ALA A 8 -24.99 -8.22 52.23
N GLY A 9 -24.73 -7.05 51.65
CA GLY A 9 -24.71 -5.83 52.46
C GLY A 9 -24.25 -4.52 51.82
N ALA A 10 -24.00 -4.45 50.51
CA ALA A 10 -23.56 -3.22 49.89
C ALA A 10 -24.73 -2.48 49.22
N SER A 11 -25.42 -1.68 50.03
CA SER A 11 -25.93 -0.33 49.74
C SER A 11 -26.84 -0.13 48.51
N LYS A 12 -27.97 0.55 48.73
CA LYS A 12 -28.89 1.11 47.71
C LYS A 12 -28.23 2.23 46.87
N LEU A 13 -27.01 2.02 46.38
CA LEU A 13 -26.37 2.92 45.43
C LEU A 13 -26.99 2.66 44.06
N LYS A 14 -27.78 3.63 43.59
CA LYS A 14 -28.32 3.64 42.24
C LYS A 14 -27.14 3.70 41.28
N THR A 15 -26.72 2.56 40.75
CA THR A 15 -25.67 2.52 39.74
C THR A 15 -26.11 3.41 38.57
N PRO A 16 -25.32 4.43 38.18
CA PRO A 16 -25.68 5.24 37.03
C PRO A 16 -25.75 4.30 35.83
N ARG A 17 -26.90 4.28 35.14
CA ARG A 17 -27.06 3.51 33.92
C ARG A 17 -26.06 4.05 32.91
N LEU A 18 -25.29 3.16 32.30
CA LEU A 18 -24.37 3.49 31.22
C LEU A 18 -25.14 4.21 30.11
N ILE A 19 -24.86 5.50 29.92
CA ILE A 19 -25.46 6.30 28.85
C ILE A 19 -24.82 5.83 27.55
N ARG A 20 -25.60 5.12 26.72
CA ARG A 20 -25.19 4.81 25.36
C ARG A 20 -25.41 6.07 24.53
N TYR A 21 -24.32 6.65 24.03
CA TYR A 21 -24.42 7.70 23.02
C TYR A 21 -25.04 7.08 21.75
N PRO A 22 -25.98 7.76 21.09
CA PRO A 22 -26.46 7.31 19.78
C PRO A 22 -25.28 7.22 18.82
N ASN A 23 -25.38 6.25 17.90
CA ASN A 23 -24.34 5.92 16.94
C ASN A 23 -23.84 7.21 16.26
N LEU A 24 -22.57 7.53 16.46
CA LEU A 24 -21.93 8.71 15.87
C LEU A 24 -22.15 8.65 14.37
N TYR A 25 -22.61 9.77 13.81
CA TYR A 25 -22.83 10.00 12.39
C TYR A 25 -21.77 9.28 11.55
N GLU A 26 -22.16 8.20 10.89
CA GLU A 26 -21.26 7.50 9.98
C GLU A 26 -20.97 8.44 8.80
N PRO A 27 -19.69 8.71 8.48
CA PRO A 27 -19.39 9.59 7.37
C PRO A 27 -19.91 8.96 6.07
N PRO A 28 -20.47 9.75 5.14
CA PRO A 28 -21.03 9.23 3.91
C PRO A 28 -19.97 8.46 3.13
N THR A 29 -20.37 7.29 2.65
CA THR A 29 -19.51 6.41 1.86
C THR A 29 -19.10 7.09 0.56
N LEU A 30 -17.98 6.65 -0.04
CA LEU A 30 -17.48 7.23 -1.29
C LEU A 30 -18.53 7.13 -2.42
N SER A 31 -19.34 6.07 -2.41
CA SER A 31 -20.49 5.88 -3.30
C SER A 31 -21.57 6.94 -3.12
N GLU A 32 -21.98 7.24 -1.89
CA GLU A 32 -22.98 8.27 -1.61
C GLU A 32 -22.45 9.68 -1.95
N ARG A 33 -21.15 9.90 -1.75
CA ARG A 33 -20.49 11.15 -2.17
C ARG A 33 -20.48 11.33 -3.68
N LEU A 34 -20.29 10.25 -4.45
CA LEU A 34 -20.32 10.31 -5.92
C LEU A 34 -21.73 10.51 -6.46
N ALA A 35 -22.74 9.88 -5.85
CA ALA A 35 -24.14 10.04 -6.24
C ALA A 35 -24.70 11.43 -5.90
N ALA A 36 -24.15 12.09 -4.87
CA ALA A 36 -24.54 13.44 -4.47
C ALA A 36 -23.89 14.55 -5.31
N ILE A 37 -23.11 14.24 -6.34
CA ILE A 37 -22.64 15.24 -7.30
C ILE A 37 -23.85 15.58 -8.17
N PRO A 38 -24.50 16.76 -8.00
CA PRO A 38 -25.56 17.15 -8.91
C PRO A 38 -24.96 17.20 -10.32
N ASP A 39 -25.68 16.69 -11.31
CA ASP A 39 -25.30 16.74 -12.72
C ASP A 39 -25.03 18.20 -13.12
N GLN A 40 -23.79 18.64 -12.92
CA GLN A 40 -23.36 19.97 -13.28
C GLN A 40 -23.43 20.02 -14.80
N PRO A 41 -24.27 20.87 -15.41
CA PRO A 41 -24.12 21.15 -16.82
C PRO A 41 -22.70 21.69 -16.96
N THR A 42 -21.87 20.96 -17.70
CA THR A 42 -20.47 21.30 -17.87
C THR A 42 -20.39 22.65 -18.56
N ASN A 43 -20.29 23.74 -17.78
CA ASN A 43 -19.94 25.09 -18.22
C ASN A 43 -18.49 25.18 -18.73
N LEU A 44 -17.87 24.03 -19.01
CA LEU A 44 -16.71 23.97 -19.86
C LEU A 44 -17.21 24.35 -21.26
N LYS A 45 -17.00 25.62 -21.62
CA LYS A 45 -16.90 26.00 -23.04
C LYS A 45 -16.18 24.85 -23.74
N PRO A 46 -16.71 24.27 -24.82
CA PRO A 46 -15.96 23.28 -25.57
C PRO A 46 -14.61 23.94 -25.84
N HIS A 47 -13.55 23.40 -25.26
CA HIS A 47 -12.22 23.83 -25.63
C HIS A 47 -12.18 23.50 -27.12
N SER A 48 -12.24 24.56 -27.95
CA SER A 48 -11.94 24.46 -29.37
C SER A 48 -10.70 23.58 -29.43
N PRO A 49 -10.72 22.45 -30.17
CA PRO A 49 -9.63 21.48 -30.13
C PRO A 49 -8.36 22.29 -30.24
N ARG A 50 -7.53 22.25 -29.18
CA ARG A 50 -6.30 23.04 -29.09
C ARG A 50 -5.65 22.91 -30.45
N PRO A 51 -5.43 24.00 -31.21
CA PRO A 51 -4.99 23.89 -32.59
C PRO A 51 -3.79 22.96 -32.54
N ARG A 52 -3.97 21.76 -33.11
CA ARG A 52 -2.90 20.79 -33.16
C ARG A 52 -1.81 21.58 -33.87
N ARG A 53 -0.68 21.83 -33.20
CA ARG A 53 0.54 22.18 -33.93
C ARG A 53 0.56 21.15 -35.04
N GLU A 54 0.46 21.57 -36.29
CA GLU A 54 0.55 20.67 -37.41
C GLU A 54 1.84 19.91 -37.18
N ILE A 55 1.73 18.67 -36.72
CA ILE A 55 2.87 17.78 -36.66
C ILE A 55 3.08 17.48 -38.14
N LYS A 56 3.88 18.33 -38.79
CA LYS A 56 4.61 17.95 -40.01
C LYS A 56 5.41 16.72 -39.62
N GLY A 57 4.81 15.54 -39.76
CA GLY A 57 5.36 14.30 -39.21
C GLY A 57 4.38 13.43 -38.41
N PHE A 58 3.06 13.47 -38.66
CA PHE A 58 2.36 12.18 -38.61
C PHE A 58 2.87 11.36 -39.80
N ASP A 59 4.02 10.75 -39.57
CA ASP A 59 4.81 10.02 -40.53
C ASP A 59 3.95 8.86 -41.03
N MET A 60 3.43 8.98 -42.24
CA MET A 60 2.59 7.99 -42.93
C MET A 60 3.36 6.71 -43.30
N ASN A 61 4.45 6.40 -42.59
CA ASN A 61 5.41 5.36 -42.95
C ASN A 61 4.93 3.94 -42.65
N VAL A 62 3.77 3.72 -42.03
CA VAL A 62 3.24 2.35 -41.88
C VAL A 62 2.49 1.88 -43.14
N VAL A 63 1.98 2.81 -43.96
CA VAL A 63 1.16 2.47 -45.14
C VAL A 63 2.01 2.27 -46.41
N GLY A 64 3.31 2.57 -46.37
CA GLY A 64 4.23 2.47 -47.52
C GLY A 64 5.58 1.79 -47.24
N MET A 65 5.78 1.21 -46.06
CA MET A 65 7.04 0.53 -45.76
C MET A 65 7.16 -0.82 -46.50
N PRO A 66 8.33 -1.16 -47.08
CA PRO A 66 8.57 -2.48 -47.65
C PRO A 66 8.29 -3.56 -46.60
N SER A 67 7.57 -4.62 -46.99
CA SER A 67 7.11 -5.70 -46.09
C SER A 67 8.21 -6.22 -45.14
N LYS A 68 9.45 -6.32 -45.64
CA LYS A 68 10.62 -6.74 -44.86
C LYS A 68 10.99 -5.75 -43.74
N ALA A 69 11.01 -4.45 -44.02
CA ALA A 69 11.31 -3.42 -43.02
C ALA A 69 10.22 -3.34 -41.94
N LEU A 70 8.95 -3.54 -42.33
CA LEU A 70 7.84 -3.62 -41.39
C LEU A 70 7.97 -4.83 -40.46
N GLN A 71 8.39 -5.98 -40.99
CA GLN A 71 8.61 -7.20 -40.23
C GLN A 71 9.79 -7.04 -39.25
N GLU A 72 10.93 -6.54 -39.70
CA GLU A 72 12.10 -6.24 -38.86
C GLU A 72 11.75 -5.25 -37.74
N TRP A 73 10.94 -4.22 -38.03
CA TRP A 73 10.47 -3.28 -37.02
C TRP A 73 9.58 -3.94 -35.96
N LYS A 74 8.65 -4.81 -36.37
CA LYS A 74 7.80 -5.57 -35.44
C LYS A 74 8.63 -6.52 -34.56
N GLU A 75 9.60 -7.21 -35.15
CA GLU A 75 10.51 -8.10 -34.43
C GLU A 75 11.35 -7.33 -33.41
N ASN A 76 11.89 -6.17 -33.80
CA ASN A 76 12.65 -5.29 -32.90
C ASN A 76 11.77 -4.74 -31.76
N LYS A 77 10.53 -4.31 -32.04
CA LYS A 77 9.59 -3.88 -30.99
C LYS A 77 9.24 -5.01 -30.02
N LEU A 78 9.07 -6.23 -30.53
CA LEU A 78 8.82 -7.40 -29.70
C LEU A 78 10.03 -7.74 -28.84
N GLU A 79 11.25 -7.66 -29.38
CA GLU A 79 12.49 -7.90 -28.65
C GLU A 79 12.73 -6.84 -27.55
N GLN A 80 12.52 -5.56 -27.85
CA GLN A 80 12.57 -4.47 -26.87
C GLN A 80 11.59 -4.71 -25.73
N GLN A 81 10.37 -5.16 -26.04
CA GLN A 81 9.37 -5.48 -25.03
C GLN A 81 9.82 -6.67 -24.15
N LYS A 82 10.33 -7.75 -24.75
CA LYS A 82 10.88 -8.90 -24.02
C LYS A 82 12.04 -8.49 -23.11
N ALA A 83 12.96 -7.65 -23.59
CA ALA A 83 14.08 -7.14 -22.79
C ALA A 83 13.58 -6.32 -21.58
N ARG A 84 12.57 -5.48 -21.78
CA ARG A 84 11.96 -4.68 -20.72
C ARG A 84 11.29 -5.56 -19.64
N ASP A 85 10.59 -6.61 -20.05
CA ASP A 85 9.94 -7.53 -19.12
C ASP A 85 10.95 -8.39 -18.35
N ARG A 86 12.05 -8.81 -19.00
CA ARG A 86 13.20 -9.44 -18.33
C ARG A 86 13.82 -8.51 -17.29
N ALA A 87 14.06 -7.24 -17.63
CA ALA A 87 14.61 -6.26 -16.68
C ALA A 87 13.67 -6.03 -15.47
N ARG A 88 12.36 -5.93 -15.73
CA ARG A 88 11.35 -5.78 -14.67
C ARG A 88 11.29 -6.99 -13.74
N THR A 89 11.38 -8.20 -14.29
CA THR A 89 11.38 -9.44 -13.48
C THR A 89 12.66 -9.60 -12.67
N LEU A 90 13.84 -9.28 -13.23
CA LEU A 90 15.10 -9.25 -12.50
C LEU A 90 15.07 -8.26 -11.34
N ARG A 91 14.54 -7.04 -11.55
CA ARG A 91 14.37 -6.04 -10.48
C ARG A 91 13.44 -6.53 -9.38
N ARG A 92 12.30 -7.16 -9.73
CA ARG A 92 11.37 -7.74 -8.75
C ARG A 92 12.02 -8.86 -7.93
N LYS A 93 12.74 -9.78 -8.59
CA LYS A 93 13.46 -10.88 -7.92
C LYS A 93 14.60 -10.37 -7.03
N GLY A 94 15.37 -9.38 -7.49
CA GLY A 94 16.43 -8.74 -6.72
C GLY A 94 15.90 -8.06 -5.46
N ASN A 95 14.80 -7.30 -5.57
CA ASN A 95 14.18 -6.64 -4.42
C ASN A 95 13.66 -7.64 -3.38
N SER A 96 13.09 -8.77 -3.80
CA SER A 96 12.61 -9.81 -2.87
C SER A 96 13.76 -10.47 -2.11
N ARG A 97 14.90 -10.75 -2.78
CA ARG A 97 16.10 -11.28 -2.11
C ARG A 97 16.67 -10.29 -1.12
N ALA A 98 16.85 -9.02 -1.52
CA ALA A 98 17.36 -7.96 -0.66
C ALA A 98 16.45 -7.70 0.56
N HIS A 99 15.13 -7.83 0.41
CA HIS A 99 14.19 -7.73 1.54
C HIS A 99 14.38 -8.87 2.54
N LYS A 100 14.44 -10.12 2.06
CA LYS A 100 14.66 -11.29 2.90
C LYS A 100 16.00 -11.24 3.64
N GLU A 101 17.06 -10.80 2.97
CA GLU A 101 18.38 -10.61 3.58
C GLU A 101 18.35 -9.54 4.69
N ARG A 102 17.67 -8.42 4.47
CA ARG A 102 17.48 -7.40 5.50
C ARG A 102 16.66 -7.91 6.68
N GLU A 103 15.62 -8.69 6.44
CA GLU A 103 14.82 -9.31 7.50
C GLU A 103 15.64 -10.32 8.32
N ALA A 104 16.46 -11.14 7.64
CA ALA A 104 17.36 -12.08 8.31
C ALA A 104 18.43 -11.37 9.15
N GLN A 105 19.00 -10.27 8.66
CA GLN A 105 19.97 -9.47 9.42
C GLN A 105 19.33 -8.77 10.63
N LYS A 106 18.10 -8.26 10.48
CA LYS A 106 17.37 -7.63 11.59
C LYS A 106 17.08 -8.62 12.72
N SER A 107 16.75 -9.87 12.39
CA SER A 107 16.47 -10.89 13.41
C SER A 107 17.75 -11.38 14.11
N THR A 108 18.87 -11.51 13.38
CA THR A 108 20.16 -11.84 14.03
C THR A 108 20.66 -10.72 14.92
N ALA A 109 20.50 -9.46 14.53
CA ALA A 109 20.86 -8.30 15.35
C ALA A 109 20.05 -8.24 16.65
N LYS A 110 18.72 -8.39 16.58
CA LYS A 110 17.85 -8.39 17.76
C LYS A 110 18.19 -9.52 18.75
N ASN A 111 18.49 -10.73 18.25
CA ASN A 111 18.91 -11.85 19.09
C ASN A 111 20.29 -11.62 19.74
N GLY A 112 21.17 -10.86 19.09
CA GLY A 112 22.46 -10.45 19.64
C GLY A 112 22.30 -9.44 20.77
N GLU A 113 21.46 -8.43 20.58
CA GLU A 113 21.10 -7.43 21.59
C GLU A 113 20.51 -8.08 22.85
N GLU A 114 19.56 -9.01 22.69
CA GLU A 114 18.95 -9.73 23.81
C GLU A 114 19.95 -10.62 24.59
N LYS A 115 20.99 -11.15 23.92
CA LYS A 115 22.06 -11.92 24.59
C LYS A 115 22.98 -11.01 25.39
N VAL A 116 23.39 -9.88 24.83
CA VAL A 116 24.28 -8.92 25.50
C VAL A 116 23.59 -8.34 26.73
N GLU A 117 22.30 -7.99 26.63
CA GLU A 117 21.54 -7.47 27.77
C GLU A 117 21.42 -8.48 28.93
N LYS A 118 21.32 -9.79 28.63
CA LYS A 118 21.32 -10.84 29.65
C LYS A 118 22.67 -11.02 30.33
N VAL A 119 23.77 -10.92 29.57
CA VAL A 119 25.12 -11.02 30.13
C VAL A 119 25.44 -9.80 31.00
N ALA A 120 25.11 -8.59 30.54
CA ALA A 120 25.30 -7.36 31.32
C ALA A 120 24.52 -7.39 32.65
N LYS A 121 23.25 -7.84 32.63
CA LYS A 121 22.46 -8.02 33.86
C LYS A 121 23.01 -9.08 34.81
N ALA A 122 23.72 -10.09 34.29
CA ALA A 122 24.37 -11.09 35.12
C ALA A 122 25.68 -10.56 35.73
N GLU A 123 26.41 -9.72 35.01
CA GLU A 123 27.64 -9.06 35.49
C GLU A 123 27.34 -8.00 36.57
N ASP A 124 26.26 -7.22 36.42
CA ASP A 124 25.82 -6.24 37.42
C ASP A 124 25.41 -6.88 38.76
N GLY A 125 24.95 -8.13 38.75
CA GLY A 125 24.61 -8.90 39.95
C GLY A 125 25.81 -9.48 40.71
N ILE A 126 27.01 -9.46 40.11
CA ILE A 126 28.25 -9.98 40.72
C ILE A 126 29.07 -8.86 41.38
N ALA A 127 28.86 -7.61 40.97
CA ALA A 127 29.57 -6.44 41.49
C ALA A 127 28.94 -5.79 42.73
N SER A 128 27.82 -6.33 43.25
CA SER A 128 27.20 -5.94 44.54
C SER A 128 27.46 -6.99 45.61
#